data_AF-A0A1B6C9C2-F1
#
_entry.id   AF-A0A1B6C9C2-F1
#
_cell.length_a   1.000
_cell.length_b   1.000
_cell.length_c   1.000
_cell.angle_alpha   90.00
_cell.angle_beta   90.00
_cell.angle_gamma   90.00
#
_symmetry.space_group_name_H-M   'P 1'
#
loop_
_entity.id
_entity.type
_entity.pdbx_description
1 polymer ?
#
loop_
_entity_poly.entity_id
_entity_poly.type
_entity_poly.pdbx_seq_one_letter_code
_entity_poly.pdbx_strand_id
1 'polypeptide(L)'
;LNNSGWSYEELLPLFKKAENMTDPEVLADPDFDKYHGRSGYITLESYDYKAETDFIPIFKKAMNEIGYNYYPDINAKHKRGLFKLHATLRNKRRCSSAKAYLSSGQNRYNLFISTHSLVTKVITHDNKALGV
;
A
#
# COMPACT_ATOMS: atom_id res chain seq x y z
N LEU A 1 -16.77 7.45 -15.21
CA LEU A 1 -16.66 6.15 -15.91
C LEU A 1 -17.77 5.27 -15.36
N ASN A 2 -18.66 4.72 -16.19
CA ASN A 2 -19.87 3.99 -15.75
C ASN A 2 -19.54 2.55 -15.31
N ASN A 3 -18.62 2.40 -14.35
CA ASN A 3 -18.10 1.12 -13.88
C ASN A 3 -18.63 0.84 -12.47
N SER A 4 -19.76 0.16 -12.36
CA SER A 4 -20.32 -0.26 -11.07
C SER A 4 -19.33 -1.14 -10.30
N GLY A 5 -19.22 -0.97 -8.98
CA GLY A 5 -18.25 -1.71 -8.16
C GLY A 5 -16.89 -1.02 -7.97
N TRP A 6 -16.66 0.15 -8.59
CA TRP A 6 -15.36 0.84 -8.61
C TRP A 6 -15.38 2.20 -7.91
N SER A 7 -16.34 2.45 -7.01
CA SER A 7 -16.28 3.62 -6.12
C SER A 7 -15.19 3.47 -5.05
N TYR A 8 -14.82 4.57 -4.40
CA TYR A 8 -13.86 4.52 -3.29
C TYR A 8 -14.38 3.64 -2.15
N GLU A 9 -15.67 3.77 -1.84
CA GLU A 9 -16.35 3.05 -0.78
C GLU A 9 -16.36 1.53 -1.04
N GLU A 10 -16.53 1.11 -2.29
CA GLU A 10 -16.51 -0.30 -2.69
C GLU A 10 -15.09 -0.90 -2.71
N LEU A 11 -14.07 -0.08 -3.02
CA LEU A 11 -12.68 -0.53 -3.09
C LEU A 11 -11.96 -0.48 -1.74
N LEU A 12 -12.38 0.38 -0.80
CA LEU A 12 -11.76 0.53 0.51
C LEU A 12 -11.61 -0.79 1.29
N PRO A 13 -12.60 -1.71 1.33
CA PRO A 13 -12.42 -3.02 1.93
C PRO A 13 -11.30 -3.86 1.29
N LEU A 14 -11.08 -3.73 -0.03
CA LEU A 14 -10.01 -4.44 -0.73
C LEU A 14 -8.63 -3.87 -0.40
N PHE A 15 -8.51 -2.54 -0.29
CA PHE A 15 -7.27 -1.90 0.16
C PHE A 15 -6.92 -2.35 1.58
N LYS A 16 -7.88 -2.29 2.51
CA LYS A 16 -7.70 -2.77 3.89
C LYS A 16 -7.34 -4.26 3.95
N LYS A 17 -7.96 -5.11 3.12
CA LYS A 17 -7.63 -6.54 3.07
C LYS A 17 -6.20 -6.81 2.62
N ALA A 18 -5.67 -6.00 1.70
CA ALA A 18 -4.31 -6.15 1.20
C ALA A 18 -3.25 -5.63 2.19
N GLU A 19 -3.61 -4.65 3.00
CA GLU A 19 -2.73 -3.87 3.85
C GLU A 19 -2.44 -4.50 5.22
N ASN A 20 -1.20 -4.36 5.65
CA ASN A 20 -0.74 -4.50 7.02
C ASN A 20 0.03 -3.24 7.42
N MET A 21 -0.67 -2.26 7.97
CA MET A 21 -0.09 -1.01 8.46
C MET A 21 0.59 -1.22 9.81
N THR A 22 1.84 -0.77 9.94
CA THR A 22 2.62 -0.94 11.17
C THR A 22 3.21 0.36 11.71
N ASP A 23 2.87 1.52 11.13
CA ASP A 23 3.30 2.82 11.66
C ASP A 23 2.61 3.14 12.99
N PRO A 24 3.36 3.46 14.08
CA PRO A 24 2.76 3.71 15.39
C PRO A 24 1.83 4.93 15.46
N GLU A 25 2.08 6.01 14.70
CA GLU A 25 1.22 7.20 14.71
C GLU A 25 -0.11 6.90 14.02
N VAL A 26 -0.08 6.14 12.91
CA VAL A 26 -1.29 5.68 12.22
C VAL A 26 -2.07 4.68 13.08
N LEU A 27 -1.39 3.70 13.69
CA LEU A 27 -2.02 2.71 14.56
C LEU A 27 -2.71 3.31 15.79
N ALA A 28 -2.26 4.48 16.23
CA ALA A 28 -2.86 5.21 17.35
C ALA A 28 -4.03 6.12 16.95
N ASP A 29 -4.31 6.31 15.65
CA ASP A 29 -5.45 7.13 15.21
C ASP A 29 -6.78 6.43 15.59
N PRO A 30 -7.70 7.12 16.29
CA PRO A 30 -9.02 6.57 16.60
C PRO A 30 -9.82 6.11 15.38
N ASP A 31 -9.57 6.70 14.21
CA ASP A 31 -10.20 6.34 12.94
C ASP A 31 -9.44 5.25 12.17
N PHE A 32 -8.41 4.61 12.75
CA PHE A 32 -7.56 3.63 12.07
C PHE A 32 -8.39 2.57 11.31
N ASP A 33 -9.33 1.93 12.00
CA ASP A 33 -10.14 0.84 11.42
C ASP A 33 -11.09 1.32 10.32
N LYS A 34 -11.28 2.63 10.14
CA LYS A 34 -12.04 3.18 9.01
C LYS A 34 -11.24 3.11 7.71
N TYR A 35 -9.92 3.31 7.76
CA TYR A 35 -9.09 3.49 6.57
C TYR A 35 -8.10 2.35 6.32
N HIS A 36 -7.64 1.66 7.38
CA HIS A 36 -6.49 0.75 7.29
C HIS A 36 -6.79 -0.70 7.68
N GLY A 37 -5.90 -1.60 7.21
CA GLY A 37 -5.83 -2.99 7.58
C GLY A 37 -4.54 -3.34 8.34
N ARG A 38 -4.59 -4.40 9.14
CA ARG A 38 -3.48 -4.87 9.99
C ARG A 38 -3.11 -6.34 9.80
N SER A 39 -3.66 -6.99 8.77
CA SER A 39 -3.57 -8.45 8.58
C SER A 39 -3.30 -8.86 7.13
N GLY A 40 -3.19 -7.90 6.22
CA GLY A 40 -2.88 -8.15 4.83
C GLY A 40 -1.42 -8.53 4.57
N TYR A 41 -1.13 -8.86 3.32
CA TYR A 41 0.19 -9.33 2.90
C TYR A 41 1.17 -8.20 2.58
N ILE A 42 0.68 -6.98 2.31
CA ILE A 42 1.52 -5.82 2.00
C ILE A 42 1.78 -5.06 3.30
N THR A 43 3.01 -5.13 3.80
CA THR A 43 3.38 -4.37 5.00
C THR A 43 3.71 -2.92 4.61
N LEU A 44 3.16 -1.96 5.36
CA LEU A 44 3.48 -0.55 5.26
C LEU A 44 4.19 -0.09 6.54
N GLU A 45 5.38 0.46 6.39
CA GLU A 45 6.16 1.07 7.47
C GLU A 45 6.48 2.52 7.12
N SER A 46 6.67 3.36 8.13
CA SER A 46 7.37 4.63 7.96
C SER A 46 8.85 4.40 7.72
N TYR A 47 9.46 5.28 6.95
CA TYR A 47 10.91 5.35 6.90
C TYR A 47 11.48 5.73 8.26
N ASP A 48 12.56 5.06 8.64
CA ASP A 48 13.36 5.44 9.81
C ASP A 48 14.19 6.67 9.42
N TYR A 49 13.56 7.85 9.46
CA TYR A 49 14.26 9.12 9.28
C TYR A 49 15.10 9.41 10.53
N LYS A 50 16.15 8.62 10.76
CA LYS A 50 17.28 9.03 11.61
C LYS A 50 18.16 10.04 10.89
N ALA A 51 17.55 10.93 10.10
CA ALA A 51 18.26 12.04 9.54
C ALA A 51 18.44 13.04 10.68
N GLU A 52 19.67 13.13 11.17
CA GLU A 52 20.21 14.11 12.11
C GLU A 52 20.14 15.53 11.52
N THR A 53 18.99 15.94 10.99
CA THR A 53 18.83 17.18 10.23
C THR A 53 17.62 17.94 10.72
N ASP A 54 17.80 19.21 11.05
CA ASP A 54 16.74 20.13 11.49
C ASP A 54 15.72 20.46 10.39
N PHE A 55 15.93 19.97 9.17
CA PHE A 55 15.10 20.28 8.00
C PHE A 55 13.63 19.90 8.20
N ILE A 56 13.32 18.69 8.71
CA ILE A 56 11.94 18.22 8.84
C ILE A 56 11.14 19.11 9.82
N PRO A 57 11.62 19.41 11.03
CA PRO A 57 10.96 20.37 11.93
C PRO A 57 10.79 21.76 11.31
N ILE A 58 11.83 22.31 10.65
CA ILE A 58 11.79 23.64 10.02
C ILE A 58 10.74 23.65 8.90
N PHE A 59 10.74 22.63 8.05
CA PHE A 59 9.79 22.52 6.95
C PHE A 59 8.35 22.37 7.45
N LYS A 60 8.12 21.56 8.50
CA LYS A 60 6.80 21.47 9.15
C LYS A 60 6.32 22.82 9.65
N LYS A 61 7.20 23.61 10.28
CA LYS A 61 6.88 24.96 10.77
C LYS A 61 6.52 25.90 9.62
N ALA A 62 7.34 25.95 8.56
CA ALA A 62 7.10 26.81 7.40
C ALA A 62 5.77 26.47 6.70
N MET A 63 5.44 25.18 6.55
CA MET A 63 4.16 24.75 5.98
C MET A 63 2.98 25.16 6.86
N ASN A 64 3.12 25.07 8.18
CA ASN A 64 2.09 25.51 9.11
C ASN A 64 1.85 27.04 9.04
N GLU A 65 2.91 27.85 8.87
CA GLU A 65 2.80 29.31 8.71
C GLU A 65 1.98 29.71 7.47
N ILE A 66 1.96 28.88 6.43
CA ILE A 66 1.13 29.08 5.23
C ILE A 66 -0.18 28.28 5.26
N GLY A 67 -0.59 27.79 6.43
CA GLY A 67 -1.89 27.14 6.66
C GLY A 67 -1.98 25.67 6.27
N TYR A 68 -0.85 24.96 6.10
CA TYR A 68 -0.83 23.52 5.85
C TYR A 68 -0.43 22.76 7.12
N ASN A 69 -1.42 22.14 7.75
CA ASN A 69 -1.20 21.27 8.91
C ASN A 69 -0.45 20.00 8.51
N TYR A 70 0.34 19.49 9.45
CA TYR A 70 0.94 18.15 9.35
C TYR A 70 -0.07 17.08 9.77
N TYR A 71 -0.16 16.00 8.98
CA TYR A 71 -0.93 14.81 9.28
C TYR A 71 -0.05 13.57 9.19
N PRO A 72 -0.22 12.59 10.09
CA PRO A 72 0.55 11.35 10.06
C PRO A 72 0.12 10.44 8.90
N ASP A 73 -1.02 10.70 8.26
CA ASP A 73 -1.59 9.80 7.25
C ASP A 73 -2.22 10.55 6.07
N ILE A 74 -1.77 10.19 4.86
CA ILE A 74 -2.28 10.70 3.58
C ILE A 74 -3.45 9.87 3.03
N ASN A 75 -3.58 8.62 3.45
CA ASN A 75 -4.57 7.66 2.97
C ASN A 75 -5.84 7.63 3.84
N ALA A 76 -5.92 8.52 4.83
CA ALA A 76 -7.04 8.64 5.76
C ALA A 76 -7.94 9.86 5.41
N LYS A 77 -8.50 10.49 6.44
CA LYS A 77 -9.53 11.55 6.31
C LYS A 77 -9.08 12.84 5.63
N HIS A 78 -7.78 13.15 5.64
CA HIS A 78 -7.26 14.45 5.23
C HIS A 78 -6.81 14.43 3.77
N LYS A 79 -7.43 15.28 2.93
CA LYS A 79 -7.12 15.37 1.49
C LYS A 79 -6.06 16.44 1.13
N ARG A 80 -5.68 17.28 2.08
CA ARG A 80 -4.71 18.37 1.90
C ARG A 80 -3.97 18.63 3.21
N GLY A 81 -2.66 18.81 3.12
CA GLY A 81 -1.78 19.03 4.26
C GLY A 81 -0.34 18.64 3.90
N LEU A 82 0.53 18.72 4.90
CA LEU A 82 1.83 18.05 4.87
C LEU A 82 1.65 16.65 5.47
N PHE A 83 2.18 15.62 4.82
CA PHE A 83 1.93 14.24 5.25
C PHE A 83 3.22 13.49 5.60
N LYS A 84 3.15 12.63 6.61
CA LYS A 84 4.10 11.54 6.75
C LYS A 84 3.86 10.53 5.64
N LEU A 85 4.94 10.11 4.98
CA LEU A 85 4.85 9.11 3.91
C LEU A 85 5.25 7.74 4.45
N HIS A 86 4.45 6.75 4.05
CA HIS A 86 4.70 5.34 4.29
C HIS A 86 5.16 4.66 3.00
N ALA A 87 5.87 3.55 3.15
CA ALA A 87 6.30 2.76 2.01
C ALA A 87 6.04 1.28 2.25
N THR A 88 5.98 0.53 1.15
CA THR A 88 5.88 -0.93 1.19
C THR A 88 7.18 -1.53 1.69
N LEU A 89 7.26 -1.68 3.00
CA LEU A 89 8.44 -2.06 3.75
C LEU A 89 8.05 -3.12 4.77
N ARG A 90 8.92 -4.11 4.96
CA ARG A 90 8.82 -5.11 6.01
C ARG A 90 10.20 -5.28 6.61
N ASN A 91 10.34 -4.95 7.89
CA ASN A 91 11.62 -4.90 8.58
C ASN A 91 12.62 -3.99 7.86
N LYS A 92 12.19 -2.78 7.47
CA LYS A 92 12.99 -1.77 6.77
C LYS A 92 13.53 -2.18 5.40
N ARG A 93 13.06 -3.29 4.84
CA ARG A 93 13.39 -3.77 3.50
C ARG A 93 12.17 -3.72 2.61
N ARG A 94 12.38 -3.49 1.31
CA ARG A 94 11.29 -3.47 0.31
C ARG A 94 10.39 -4.70 0.43
N CYS A 95 9.10 -4.46 0.67
CA CYS A 95 8.04 -5.46 0.60
C CYS A 95 7.46 -5.45 -0.82
N SER A 96 8.11 -6.16 -1.76
CA SER A 96 7.58 -6.32 -3.13
C SER A 96 6.33 -7.20 -3.14
N SER A 97 5.57 -7.19 -4.25
CA SER A 97 4.44 -8.11 -4.44
C SER A 97 4.86 -9.58 -4.35
N ALA A 98 6.04 -9.94 -4.86
CA ALA A 98 6.60 -11.29 -4.71
C ALA A 98 6.87 -11.64 -3.24
N LYS A 99 7.46 -10.71 -2.46
CA LYS A 99 7.73 -10.90 -1.03
C LYS A 99 6.43 -10.99 -0.21
N ALA A 100 5.45 -10.18 -0.56
CA ALA A 100 4.15 -10.12 0.10
C ALA A 100 3.30 -11.37 -0.17
N TYR A 101 3.11 -11.73 -1.45
CA TYR A 101 2.13 -12.74 -1.86
C TYR A 101 2.75 -14.06 -2.29
N LEU A 102 3.81 -14.04 -3.12
CA LEU A 102 4.39 -15.28 -3.64
C LEU A 102 5.17 -16.03 -2.56
N SER A 103 6.06 -15.37 -1.82
CA SER A 103 6.81 -16.00 -0.73
C SER A 103 5.89 -16.57 0.36
N SER A 104 4.78 -15.91 0.66
CA SER A 104 3.79 -16.39 1.64
C SER A 104 2.97 -17.59 1.14
N GLY A 105 2.88 -17.80 -0.18
CA GLY A 105 2.14 -18.88 -0.81
C GLY A 105 3.01 -19.99 -1.42
N GLN A 106 4.34 -19.89 -1.33
CA GLN A 106 5.28 -20.70 -2.13
C GLN A 106 5.17 -22.22 -1.91
N ASN A 107 4.66 -22.66 -0.76
CA ASN A 107 4.51 -24.08 -0.42
C ASN A 107 3.16 -24.68 -0.88
N ARG A 108 2.33 -23.92 -1.59
CA ARG A 108 1.04 -24.42 -2.07
C ARG A 108 1.24 -25.31 -3.30
N TYR A 109 0.81 -26.57 -3.21
CA TYR A 109 0.95 -27.56 -4.29
C TYR A 109 0.19 -27.18 -5.58
N ASN A 110 -0.78 -26.27 -5.49
CA ASN A 110 -1.57 -25.78 -6.61
C ASN A 110 -1.09 -24.43 -7.17
N LEU A 111 0.08 -23.93 -6.73
CA LEU A 111 0.69 -22.70 -7.24
C LEU A 111 1.97 -23.03 -8.03
N PHE A 112 1.95 -22.73 -9.34
CA PHE A 112 3.09 -22.95 -10.23
C PHE A 112 3.65 -21.61 -10.71
N ILE A 113 4.98 -21.45 -10.66
CA ILE A 113 5.67 -20.23 -11.08
C ILE A 113 6.69 -20.61 -12.16
N SER A 114 6.51 -20.05 -13.37
CA SER A 114 7.48 -20.15 -14.45
C SER A 114 8.26 -18.84 -14.54
N THR A 115 9.57 -18.88 -14.27
CA THR A 115 10.45 -17.72 -14.37
C THR A 115 11.15 -17.69 -15.72
N HIS A 116 11.58 -16.50 -16.17
CA HIS A 116 12.25 -16.32 -17.47
C HIS A 116 11.39 -16.73 -18.69
N SER A 117 10.07 -16.72 -18.52
CA SER A 117 9.10 -17.06 -19.56
C SER A 117 8.37 -15.81 -20.01
N LEU A 118 8.41 -15.52 -21.31
CA LEU A 118 7.67 -14.42 -21.93
C LEU A 118 6.40 -14.98 -22.57
N VAL A 119 5.23 -14.53 -22.11
CA VAL A 119 3.96 -14.81 -22.79
C VAL A 119 3.93 -14.04 -24.11
N THR A 120 3.71 -14.73 -25.23
CA THR A 120 3.79 -14.13 -26.57
C THR A 120 2.44 -14.03 -27.28
N LYS A 121 1.47 -14.90 -26.96
CA LYS A 121 0.16 -14.92 -27.61
C LYS A 121 -0.88 -15.58 -26.71
N VAL A 122 -2.14 -15.14 -26.80
CA VAL A 122 -3.28 -15.86 -26.21
C VAL A 122 -3.80 -16.88 -27.23
N ILE A 123 -3.98 -18.13 -26.80
CA ILE A 123 -4.58 -19.19 -27.62
C ILE A 123 -6.11 -19.05 -27.48
N THR A 124 -6.81 -18.92 -28.61
CA THR A 124 -8.26 -18.71 -28.63
C THR A 124 -8.97 -19.67 -29.57
N HIS A 125 -10.19 -20.05 -29.21
CA HIS A 125 -11.12 -20.82 -30.04
C HIS A 125 -12.54 -20.32 -29.76
N ASP A 126 -13.32 -20.03 -30.81
CA ASP A 126 -14.70 -19.50 -30.69
C ASP A 126 -14.83 -18.33 -29.69
N ASN A 127 -13.93 -17.35 -29.79
CA ASN A 127 -13.86 -16.19 -28.90
C ASN A 127 -13.65 -16.52 -27.40
N LYS A 128 -13.09 -17.69 -27.08
CA LYS A 128 -12.72 -18.09 -25.73
C LYS A 128 -11.21 -18.29 -25.62
N ALA A 129 -10.61 -17.78 -24.54
CA ALA A 129 -9.21 -18.04 -24.22
C ALA A 129 -9.05 -19.46 -23.68
N LEU A 130 -8.13 -20.23 -24.24
CA LEU A 130 -7.79 -21.59 -23.81
C LEU A 130 -6.41 -21.66 -23.13
N GLY A 131 -5.55 -20.67 -23.34
CA GLY A 131 -4.20 -20.63 -22.80
C GLY A 131 -3.39 -19.42 -23.27
N VAL A 132 -2.09 -19.45 -22.99
CA VAL A 132 -1.08 -18.45 -23.35
C VAL A 132 0.20 -19.10 -23.87
#